data_AF-F5ZE89-F1
#
_entry.id   AF-F5ZE89-F1
#
_cell.length_a   1.000
_cell.length_b   1.000
_cell.length_c   1.000
_cell.angle_alpha   90.00
_cell.angle_beta   90.00
_cell.angle_gamma   90.00
#
_symmetry.space_group_name_H-M   'P 1'
#
loop_
_entity.id
_entity.type
_entity.pdbx_description
1 polymer ?
#
loop_
_entity_poly.entity_id
_entity_poly.type
_entity_poly.pdbx_seq_one_letter_code
_entity_poly.pdbx_strand_id
1 'polypeptide(L)'
;MKIKLNHIHTPESLKPINDEISMILEEDDVNIGRLGALCVTRDKEIRKTLTALSSCSRKQFAEKEYEKNLELTNFVQNLLNSTKEQVLSISRSKEAIKKYR
;
A
#
# COMPACT_ATOMS: atom_id res chain seq x y z
N MET A 1 6.71 10.23 -1.59
CA MET A 1 6.78 9.66 -2.96
C MET A 1 5.42 9.08 -3.26
N LYS A 2 4.69 9.61 -4.24
CA LYS A 2 3.30 9.22 -4.49
C LYS A 2 3.23 7.89 -5.23
N ILE A 3 2.63 6.87 -4.61
CA ILE A 3 2.38 5.60 -5.28
C ILE A 3 1.26 5.77 -6.31
N LYS A 4 1.40 5.18 -7.50
CA LYS A 4 0.36 5.19 -8.54
C LYS A 4 -0.16 3.78 -8.73
N LEU A 5 -1.30 3.49 -8.07
CA LEU A 5 -1.96 2.19 -8.12
C LEU A 5 -2.87 2.01 -9.35
N ASN A 6 -3.18 3.10 -10.06
CA ASN A 6 -3.97 3.06 -11.29
C ASN A 6 -3.11 2.64 -12.51
N HIS A 7 -3.67 1.80 -13.39
CA HIS A 7 -3.14 1.38 -14.68
C HIS A 7 -4.21 1.47 -15.78
N ILE A 8 -3.83 1.22 -17.03
CA ILE A 8 -4.70 1.40 -18.22
C ILE A 8 -5.98 0.55 -18.23
N HIS A 9 -6.03 -0.51 -17.41
CA HIS A 9 -7.19 -1.39 -17.28
C HIS A 9 -7.90 -1.24 -15.93
N THR A 10 -7.53 -0.24 -15.10
CA THR A 10 -8.18 -0.02 -13.81
C THR A 10 -9.61 0.48 -14.04
N PRO A 11 -10.64 -0.23 -13.55
CA PRO A 11 -12.02 0.20 -13.67
C PRO A 11 -12.28 1.42 -12.79
N GLU A 12 -13.30 2.20 -13.13
CA GLU A 12 -13.64 3.42 -12.39
C GLU A 12 -14.01 3.16 -10.94
N SER A 13 -14.53 1.97 -10.61
CA SER A 13 -14.81 1.58 -9.22
C SER A 13 -13.55 1.40 -8.36
N LEU A 14 -12.40 1.11 -8.97
CA LEU A 14 -11.12 0.90 -8.30
C LEU A 14 -10.31 2.20 -8.11
N LYS A 15 -10.52 3.20 -8.97
CA LYS A 15 -9.87 4.52 -8.88
C LYS A 15 -10.03 5.20 -7.51
N PRO A 16 -11.25 5.35 -6.94
CA PRO A 16 -11.41 6.03 -5.65
C PRO A 16 -10.72 5.29 -4.51
N ILE A 17 -10.72 3.94 -4.53
CA ILE A 17 -10.05 3.12 -3.52
C ILE A 17 -8.53 3.30 -3.64
N ASN A 18 -8.00 3.30 -4.86
CA ASN A 18 -6.59 3.53 -5.14
C ASN A 18 -6.11 4.92 -4.72
N ASP A 19 -6.94 5.95 -4.96
CA ASP A 19 -6.64 7.32 -4.54
C ASP A 19 -6.66 7.45 -3.02
N GLU A 20 -7.63 6.82 -2.33
CA GLU A 20 -7.71 6.84 -0.87
C GLU A 20 -6.54 6.11 -0.22
N ILE A 21 -6.12 4.95 -0.76
CA ILE A 21 -4.90 4.25 -0.32
C ILE A 21 -3.67 5.14 -0.51
N SER A 22 -3.57 5.82 -1.66
CA SER A 22 -2.45 6.71 -1.95
C SER A 22 -2.41 7.90 -0.99
N MET A 23 -3.56 8.48 -0.63
CA MET A 23 -3.66 9.56 0.35
C MET A 23 -3.21 9.10 1.75
N ILE A 24 -3.70 7.95 2.23
CA ILE A 24 -3.33 7.42 3.54
C ILE A 24 -1.83 7.11 3.63
N LEU A 25 -1.23 6.66 2.54
CA LEU A 25 0.22 6.41 2.48
C LEU A 25 1.06 7.69 2.38
N GLU A 26 0.45 8.83 2.07
CA GLU A 26 1.09 10.15 2.11
C GLU A 26 0.94 10.85 3.48
N GLU A 27 0.08 10.36 4.37
CA GLU A 27 -0.08 10.89 5.73
C GLU A 27 1.13 10.53 6.62
N ASP A 28 1.57 11.47 7.48
CA ASP A 28 2.66 11.25 8.43
C ASP A 28 2.33 10.17 9.49
N ASP A 29 1.05 10.04 9.88
CA ASP A 29 0.55 9.01 10.78
C ASP A 29 -0.37 8.05 10.03
N VAL A 30 0.24 7.09 9.33
CA VAL A 30 -0.47 6.12 8.50
C VAL A 30 -1.37 5.25 9.36
N ASN A 31 -2.69 5.43 9.22
CA ASN A 31 -3.67 4.58 9.88
C ASN A 31 -3.69 3.17 9.26
N ILE A 32 -2.88 2.26 9.82
CA ILE A 32 -2.72 0.87 9.35
C ILE A 32 -4.07 0.13 9.32
N GLY A 33 -4.97 0.41 10.27
CA GLY A 33 -6.30 -0.20 10.31
C GLY A 33 -7.16 0.19 9.11
N ARG A 34 -7.19 1.48 8.77
CA ARG A 34 -7.91 1.99 7.60
C ARG A 34 -7.26 1.52 6.29
N LEU A 35 -5.94 1.54 6.22
CA LEU A 35 -5.17 1.03 5.08
C LEU A 35 -5.50 -0.46 4.83
N GLY A 36 -5.52 -1.27 5.87
CA GLY A 36 -5.87 -2.69 5.79
C GLY A 36 -7.31 -2.91 5.27
N ALA A 37 -8.28 -2.16 5.78
CA ALA A 37 -9.66 -2.22 5.32
C ALA A 37 -9.78 -1.86 3.82
N LEU A 38 -9.07 -0.81 3.38
CA LEU A 38 -9.05 -0.41 1.97
C LEU A 38 -8.36 -1.43 1.07
N CYS A 39 -7.28 -2.07 1.53
CA CYS A 39 -6.65 -3.17 0.81
C CYS A 39 -7.60 -4.36 0.61
N VAL A 40 -8.42 -4.69 1.63
CA VAL A 40 -9.44 -5.74 1.52
C VAL A 40 -10.55 -5.34 0.53
N THR A 41 -11.04 -4.11 0.62
CA THR A 41 -12.03 -3.58 -0.34
C THR A 41 -11.48 -3.58 -1.77
N ARG A 42 -10.22 -3.18 -1.96
CA ARG A 42 -9.52 -3.22 -3.24
C ARG A 42 -9.43 -4.64 -3.78
N ASP A 43 -9.01 -5.62 -2.98
CA ASP A 43 -8.94 -7.03 -3.40
C ASP A 43 -10.31 -7.56 -3.84
N LYS A 44 -11.38 -7.18 -3.14
CA LYS A 44 -12.75 -7.57 -3.50
C LYS A 44 -13.18 -7.03 -4.86
N GLU A 45 -12.90 -5.75 -5.14
CA GLU A 45 -13.22 -5.14 -6.44
C GLU A 45 -12.34 -5.69 -7.58
N ILE A 46 -11.06 -5.98 -7.31
CA ILE A 46 -10.16 -6.65 -8.26
C ILE A 46 -10.73 -8.03 -8.63
N ARG A 47 -11.11 -8.85 -7.64
CA ARG A 47 -11.71 -10.17 -7.89
C ARG A 47 -13.00 -10.08 -8.68
N LYS A 48 -13.86 -9.11 -8.34
CA LYS A 48 -15.12 -8.85 -9.07
C LYS A 48 -14.86 -8.44 -10.53
N THR A 49 -13.83 -7.63 -10.75
CA THR A 49 -13.42 -7.23 -12.10
C THR A 49 -12.84 -8.42 -12.87
N LEU A 50 -12.00 -9.24 -12.24
CA LEU A 50 -11.46 -10.47 -12.82
C LEU A 50 -12.56 -11.45 -13.23
N THR A 51 -13.61 -11.63 -12.41
CA THR A 51 -14.72 -12.53 -12.75
C THR A 51 -15.60 -11.98 -13.87
N ALA A 52 -15.76 -10.66 -13.98
CA ALA A 52 -16.52 -10.00 -15.04
C ALA A 52 -15.78 -9.96 -16.40
N LEU A 53 -14.44 -9.98 -16.39
CA LEU A 53 -13.64 -9.93 -17.62
C LEU A 53 -13.55 -11.27 -18.36
N SER A 54 -13.47 -11.19 -19.69
CA SER A 54 -13.18 -12.32 -20.57
C SER A 54 -11.75 -12.83 -20.37
N SER A 55 -11.46 -14.08 -20.76
CA SER A 55 -10.16 -14.74 -20.50
C SER A 55 -8.94 -13.96 -21.00
N CYS A 56 -9.04 -13.28 -22.14
CA CYS A 56 -7.96 -12.47 -22.71
C CYS A 56 -7.72 -11.18 -21.90
N SER A 57 -8.77 -10.39 -21.65
CA SER A 57 -8.68 -9.15 -20.87
C SER A 57 -8.36 -9.39 -19.40
N ARG A 58 -8.81 -10.52 -18.85
CA ARG A 58 -8.53 -10.96 -17.48
C ARG A 58 -7.04 -11.15 -17.24
N LYS A 59 -6.32 -11.76 -18.19
CA LYS A 59 -4.88 -11.99 -18.05
C LYS A 59 -4.11 -10.67 -18.06
N GLN A 60 -4.43 -9.77 -18.99
CA GLN A 60 -3.80 -8.45 -19.07
C GLN A 60 -4.08 -7.59 -17.83
N PHE A 61 -5.31 -7.62 -17.34
CA PHE A 61 -5.69 -6.94 -16.09
C PHE A 61 -4.93 -7.53 -14.89
N ALA A 62 -4.89 -8.86 -14.75
CA ALA A 62 -4.20 -9.53 -13.65
C ALA A 62 -2.69 -9.26 -13.61
N GLU A 63 -2.02 -9.27 -14.76
CA GLU A 63 -0.58 -8.96 -14.84
C GLU A 63 -0.28 -7.53 -14.38
N LYS A 64 -1.07 -6.55 -14.84
CA LYS A 64 -0.91 -5.16 -14.44
C LYS A 64 -1.29 -4.90 -12.99
N GLU A 65 -2.35 -5.54 -12.51
CA GLU A 65 -2.75 -5.44 -11.10
C GLU A 65 -1.71 -6.09 -10.18
N TYR A 66 -1.07 -7.17 -10.61
CA TYR A 66 0.03 -7.80 -9.88
C TYR A 66 1.24 -6.87 -9.74
N GLU A 67 1.66 -6.20 -10.82
CA GLU A 67 2.72 -5.17 -10.77
C GLU A 67 2.38 -4.09 -9.72
N LYS A 68 1.13 -3.61 -9.72
CA LYS A 68 0.68 -2.57 -8.78
C LYS A 68 0.60 -3.07 -7.34
N ASN A 69 0.18 -4.32 -7.14
CA ASN A 69 0.21 -4.97 -5.82
C ASN A 69 1.63 -5.14 -5.29
N LEU A 70 2.58 -5.48 -6.15
CA LEU A 70 3.98 -5.62 -5.78
C LEU A 70 4.56 -4.26 -5.37
N GLU A 71 4.29 -3.20 -6.14
CA GLU A 71 4.66 -1.82 -5.78
C GLU A 71 4.11 -1.43 -4.42
N LEU A 72 2.82 -1.70 -4.17
CA LEU A 72 2.17 -1.40 -2.89
C LEU A 72 2.80 -2.16 -1.73
N THR A 73 3.05 -3.46 -1.92
CA THR A 73 3.67 -4.32 -0.91
C THR A 73 5.07 -3.83 -0.55
N ASN A 74 5.88 -3.51 -1.57
CA ASN A 74 7.23 -2.98 -1.36
C ASN A 74 7.20 -1.62 -0.65
N PHE A 75 6.26 -0.75 -1.02
CA PHE A 75 6.10 0.56 -0.37
C PHE A 75 5.74 0.41 1.12
N VAL A 76 4.76 -0.43 1.43
CA VAL A 76 4.34 -0.70 2.82
C VAL A 76 5.47 -1.35 3.61
N GLN A 77 6.22 -2.30 3.03
CA GLN A 77 7.39 -2.89 3.68
C GLN A 77 8.48 -1.86 3.97
N ASN A 78 8.77 -0.97 3.02
CA ASN A 78 9.75 0.10 3.22
C ASN A 78 9.31 1.08 4.30
N LEU A 79 8.03 1.44 4.33
CA LEU A 79 7.45 2.26 5.40
C LEU A 79 7.67 1.59 6.77
N LEU A 80 7.33 0.30 6.87
CA LEU A 80 7.45 -0.48 8.11
C LEU A 80 8.91 -0.64 8.56
N ASN A 81 9.84 -0.81 7.61
CA ASN A 81 11.27 -0.84 7.90
C ASN A 81 11.80 0.53 8.37
N SER A 82 11.38 1.62 7.72
CA SER A 82 11.75 2.98 8.15
C SER A 82 11.26 3.27 9.56
N THR A 83 10.01 2.89 9.89
CA THR A 83 9.47 3.04 11.25
C THR A 83 10.26 2.20 12.27
N LYS A 84 10.65 0.97 11.93
CA LYS A 84 11.50 0.12 12.81
C LYS A 84 12.86 0.76 13.06
N GLU A 85 13.51 1.27 12.03
CA GLU A 85 14.81 1.95 12.18
C GLU A 85 14.71 3.21 13.05
N GLN A 86 13.64 4.00 12.88
CA GLN A 86 13.38 5.17 13.72
C GLN A 86 13.18 4.77 15.19
N VAL A 87 12.38 3.74 15.49
CA VAL A 87 12.18 3.25 16.86
C VAL A 87 13.49 2.76 17.48
N LEU A 88 14.31 2.02 16.72
CA LEU A 88 15.62 1.55 17.17
C LEU A 88 16.58 2.72 17.43
N SER A 89 16.57 3.75 16.59
CA SER A 89 17.38 4.96 16.78
C SER A 89 17.00 5.69 18.07
N ILE A 90 15.70 5.87 18.34
CA ILE A 90 15.17 6.50 19.56
C ILE A 90 15.54 5.68 20.80
N SER A 91 15.46 4.35 20.72
CA SER A 91 15.86 3.47 21.82
C SER A 91 17.34 3.62 22.16
N ARG A 92 18.20 3.66 21.14
CA ARG A 92 19.65 3.89 21.31
C ARG A 92 19.95 5.29 21.85
N SER A 93 19.26 6.32 21.36
CA SER A 93 19.39 7.69 21.88
C SER A 93 18.96 7.78 23.35
N LYS A 94 17.87 7.10 23.75
CA LYS A 94 17.42 7.03 25.15
C LYS A 94 18.43 6.29 26.05
N GLU A 95 19.02 5.20 25.57
CA GLU A 95 20.09 4.50 26.31
C GLU A 95 21.37 5.32 26.42
N ALA A 96 21.76 6.05 25.36
CA ALA A 96 22.90 6.95 25.38
C ALA A 96 22.69 8.07 26.41
N ILE A 97 21.52 8.73 26.42
CA ILE A 97 21.19 9.78 27.41
C ILE A 97 21.21 9.23 28.84
N LYS A 98 20.78 7.96 29.06
CA LYS A 98 20.86 7.30 30.37
C LYS A 98 22.30 7.01 30.82
N LYS A 99 23.23 6.80 29.90
CA LYS A 99 24.66 6.54 30.20
C LYS A 99 25.46 7.80 30.54
N TYR A 100 24.96 8.98 30.17
CA TYR A 100 25.58 10.27 30.52
C TYR A 100 25.02 10.89 31.81
N ARG A 101 24.07 10.23 32.48
CA ARG A 101 23.56 10.63 33.80
C ARG A 101 24.27 9.90 34.93
#